data_AF-A0AAU0NEM2-F1
#
_entry.id   AF-A0AAU0NEM2-F1
#
_cell.length_a   1.000
_cell.length_b   1.000
_cell.length_c   1.000
_cell.angle_alpha   90.00
_cell.angle_beta   90.00
_cell.angle_gamma   90.00
#
_symmetry.space_group_name_H-M   'P 1'
#
loop_
_entity.id
_entity.type
_entity.pdbx_description
1 polymer ?
#
loop_
_entity_poly.entity_id
_entity_poly.type
_entity_poly.pdbx_seq_one_letter_code
_entity_poly.pdbx_strand_id
1 'polypeptide(L)'
;MKNQYYLFLLFSISVFTHAQELDLIQYSNISSIPQIVLHPKIQTELQTLLKHDYLKFQSNFDNYSAPYLLKTDEALYYEGRSGSSLDASSAIVFKDGRLFAAIYYSTTKTLKYFSNDASCSEQLYPAIQVFAQQREIQNIEYVTAKADSTLKYHLGLPAQCEAYIEKLKKGKSKPR
;
A
#
# COMPACT_ATOMS: atom_id res chain seq x y z
N MET A 1 -5.59 22.53 -61.94
CA MET A 1 -6.52 22.38 -60.81
C MET A 1 -6.66 20.91 -60.46
N LYS A 2 -6.28 20.49 -59.25
CA LYS A 2 -6.76 19.28 -58.56
C LYS A 2 -6.27 19.31 -57.11
N ASN A 3 -7.11 19.79 -56.21
CA ASN A 3 -6.90 19.68 -54.77
C ASN A 3 -7.17 18.24 -54.35
N GLN A 4 -6.18 17.57 -53.74
CA GLN A 4 -6.39 16.33 -53.01
C GLN A 4 -6.42 16.66 -51.52
N TYR A 5 -7.61 16.63 -50.93
CA TYR A 5 -7.80 16.73 -49.49
C TYR A 5 -7.56 15.35 -48.88
N TYR A 6 -6.50 15.21 -48.09
CA TYR A 6 -6.29 14.04 -47.23
C TYR A 6 -7.17 14.18 -45.98
N LEU A 7 -8.22 13.37 -45.91
CA LEU A 7 -9.07 13.22 -44.72
C LEU A 7 -8.34 12.29 -43.74
N PHE A 8 -7.66 12.85 -42.73
CA PHE A 8 -7.10 12.08 -41.62
C PHE A 8 -8.23 11.71 -40.65
N LEU A 9 -8.71 10.47 -40.71
CA LEU A 9 -9.59 9.89 -39.71
C LEU A 9 -8.76 9.51 -38.48
N LEU A 10 -8.79 10.34 -37.43
CA LEU A 10 -8.25 9.99 -36.12
C LEU A 10 -9.20 8.99 -35.46
N PHE A 11 -8.92 7.70 -35.59
CA PHE A 11 -9.52 6.66 -34.75
C PHE A 11 -9.04 6.85 -33.32
N SER A 12 -9.84 7.53 -32.49
CA SER A 12 -9.68 7.53 -31.04
C SER A 12 -10.05 6.14 -30.52
N ILE A 13 -9.08 5.22 -30.49
CA ILE A 13 -9.26 3.92 -29.86
C ILE A 13 -9.26 4.16 -28.34
N SER A 14 -10.44 4.31 -27.77
CA SER A 14 -10.62 4.27 -26.31
C SER A 14 -10.31 2.85 -25.85
N VAL A 15 -9.04 2.57 -25.52
CA VAL A 15 -8.68 1.38 -24.75
C VAL A 15 -9.27 1.56 -23.35
N PHE A 16 -10.51 1.10 -23.18
CA PHE A 16 -11.02 0.77 -21.86
C PHE A 16 -10.23 -0.45 -21.38
N THR A 17 -9.15 -0.21 -20.65
CA THR A 17 -8.52 -1.25 -19.84
C THR A 17 -9.49 -1.61 -18.73
N HIS A 18 -10.28 -2.66 -18.93
CA HIS A 18 -10.99 -3.30 -17.83
C HIS A 18 -9.95 -3.69 -16.79
N ALA A 19 -10.04 -3.12 -15.59
CA ALA A 19 -9.20 -3.51 -14.47
C ALA A 19 -9.45 -5.00 -14.22
N GLN A 20 -8.49 -5.85 -14.59
CA GLN A 20 -8.57 -7.26 -14.27
C GLN A 20 -8.64 -7.40 -12.74
N GLU A 21 -9.59 -8.23 -12.30
CA GLU A 21 -9.73 -8.61 -10.90
C GLU A 21 -8.45 -9.34 -10.48
N LEU A 22 -7.91 -8.97 -9.32
CA LEU A 22 -6.66 -9.54 -8.84
C LEU A 22 -6.96 -10.93 -8.26
N ASP A 23 -6.64 -11.99 -9.01
CA ASP A 23 -6.70 -13.34 -8.46
C ASP A 23 -5.53 -13.53 -7.49
N LEU A 24 -5.83 -13.45 -6.19
CA LEU A 24 -4.85 -13.59 -5.11
C LEU A 24 -4.53 -15.05 -4.77
N ILE A 25 -5.34 -16.01 -5.21
CA ILE A 25 -5.20 -17.42 -4.83
C ILE A 25 -3.90 -17.99 -5.40
N GLN A 26 -3.52 -17.58 -6.60
CA GLN A 26 -2.26 -17.99 -7.23
C GLN A 26 -1.00 -17.57 -6.45
N TYR A 27 -1.13 -16.62 -5.51
CA TYR A 27 -0.03 -16.05 -4.75
C TYR A 27 0.15 -16.61 -3.33
N SER A 28 -0.62 -17.63 -2.95
CA SER A 28 -0.57 -18.18 -1.58
C SER A 28 0.52 -19.24 -1.37
N ASN A 29 1.53 -19.31 -2.25
CA ASN A 29 2.63 -20.27 -2.19
C ASN A 29 3.99 -19.53 -2.18
N ILE A 30 4.97 -20.03 -1.43
CA ILE A 30 6.32 -19.45 -1.35
C ILE A 30 6.99 -19.28 -2.73
N SER A 31 6.72 -20.17 -3.69
CA SER A 31 7.26 -20.07 -5.06
C SER A 31 6.66 -18.92 -5.89
N SER A 32 5.52 -18.38 -5.45
CA SER A 32 4.81 -17.30 -6.15
C SER A 32 5.25 -15.90 -5.71
N ILE A 33 6.08 -15.79 -4.66
CA ILE A 33 6.44 -14.50 -4.07
C ILE A 33 7.18 -13.56 -5.04
N PRO A 34 8.16 -14.04 -5.84
CA PRO A 34 8.76 -13.19 -6.86
C PRO A 34 7.71 -12.61 -7.82
N GLN A 35 6.62 -13.34 -8.08
CA GLN A 35 5.54 -12.88 -8.96
C GLN A 35 4.61 -11.86 -8.31
N ILE A 36 4.44 -11.88 -6.97
CA ILE A 36 3.71 -10.81 -6.25
C ILE A 36 4.39 -9.46 -6.47
N VAL A 37 5.72 -9.45 -6.29
CA VAL A 37 6.55 -8.24 -6.44
C VAL A 37 6.57 -7.74 -7.89
N LEU A 38 6.46 -8.66 -8.86
CA LEU A 38 6.44 -8.36 -10.28
C LEU A 38 5.04 -8.09 -10.84
N HIS A 39 3.97 -8.26 -10.05
CA HIS A 39 2.61 -8.01 -10.53
C HIS A 39 2.40 -6.49 -10.71
N PRO A 40 2.21 -5.98 -11.96
CA PRO A 40 2.29 -4.54 -12.23
C PRO A 40 1.31 -3.68 -11.44
N LYS A 41 0.09 -4.20 -11.21
CA LYS A 41 -0.94 -3.51 -10.42
C LYS A 41 -0.56 -3.40 -8.94
N ILE A 42 -0.03 -4.48 -8.35
CA ILE A 42 0.37 -4.49 -6.92
C ILE A 42 1.56 -3.56 -6.74
N GLN A 43 2.54 -3.65 -7.64
CA GLN A 43 3.72 -2.81 -7.62
C GLN A 43 3.37 -1.31 -7.72
N THR A 44 2.51 -0.95 -8.66
CA THR A 44 2.11 0.45 -8.90
C THR A 44 1.38 1.04 -7.70
N GLU A 45 0.43 0.29 -7.11
CA GLU A 45 -0.31 0.74 -5.92
C GLU A 45 0.62 0.85 -4.70
N LEU A 46 1.56 -0.08 -4.50
CA LEU A 46 2.56 0.03 -3.42
C LEU A 46 3.51 1.20 -3.61
N GLN A 47 3.99 1.46 -4.84
CA GLN A 47 4.80 2.64 -5.15
C GLN A 47 4.04 3.93 -4.85
N THR A 48 2.76 3.95 -5.19
CA THR A 48 1.86 5.09 -4.97
C THR A 48 1.65 5.33 -3.47
N LEU A 49 1.39 4.25 -2.71
CA LEU A 49 1.17 4.29 -1.26
C LEU A 49 2.43 4.70 -0.49
N LEU A 50 3.56 4.07 -0.80
CA LEU A 50 4.81 4.20 -0.04
C LEU A 50 5.67 5.39 -0.50
N LYS A 51 5.48 5.88 -1.73
CA LYS A 51 6.23 7.00 -2.31
C LYS A 51 7.74 6.79 -2.16
N HIS A 52 8.42 7.69 -1.43
CA HIS A 52 9.86 7.63 -1.18
C HIS A 52 10.28 6.44 -0.30
N ASP A 53 9.38 5.87 0.50
CA ASP A 53 9.66 4.69 1.34
C ASP A 53 9.61 3.38 0.54
N TYR A 54 9.15 3.39 -0.73
CA TYR A 54 8.99 2.18 -1.55
C TYR A 54 10.30 1.39 -1.73
N LEU A 55 11.41 2.06 -2.03
CA LEU A 55 12.70 1.39 -2.24
C LEU A 55 13.20 0.71 -0.96
N LYS A 56 13.00 1.38 0.19
CA LYS A 56 13.33 0.78 1.48
C LYS A 56 12.44 -0.43 1.77
N PHE A 57 11.13 -0.29 1.54
CA PHE A 57 10.20 -1.40 1.67
C PHE A 57 10.65 -2.61 0.86
N GLN A 58 10.94 -2.42 -0.44
CA GLN A 58 11.37 -3.47 -1.37
C GLN A 58 12.71 -4.11 -0.96
N SER A 59 13.67 -3.32 -0.47
CA SER A 59 14.99 -3.82 -0.05
C SER A 59 14.94 -4.79 1.15
N ASN A 60 13.83 -4.84 1.89
CA ASN A 60 13.68 -5.78 2.99
C ASN A 60 13.13 -7.14 2.54
N PHE A 61 13.06 -7.41 1.23
CA PHE A 61 12.54 -8.67 0.69
C PHE A 61 13.64 -9.54 0.08
N ASP A 62 14.81 -9.57 0.72
CA ASP A 62 15.88 -10.52 0.38
C ASP A 62 15.50 -11.94 0.84
N ASN A 63 14.91 -12.02 2.04
CA ASN A 63 14.43 -13.27 2.64
C ASN A 63 12.93 -13.19 2.90
N TYR A 64 12.15 -13.95 2.14
CA TYR A 64 10.71 -13.96 2.26
C TYR A 64 10.20 -15.00 3.27
N SER A 65 9.17 -14.64 4.03
CA SER A 65 8.30 -15.63 4.68
C SER A 65 7.25 -16.12 3.68
N ALA A 66 6.69 -17.32 3.89
CA ALA A 66 5.62 -17.83 3.04
C ALA A 66 4.38 -16.90 3.08
N PRO A 67 3.83 -16.47 1.94
CA PRO A 67 2.63 -15.66 1.88
C PRO A 67 1.43 -16.53 2.21
N TYR A 68 0.35 -15.91 2.68
CA TYR A 68 -0.89 -16.63 2.96
C TYR A 68 -2.10 -15.73 2.78
N LEU A 69 -3.23 -16.36 2.46
CA LEU A 69 -4.51 -15.69 2.38
C LEU A 69 -5.10 -15.50 3.78
N LEU A 70 -5.53 -14.29 4.06
CA LEU A 70 -6.32 -13.95 5.23
C LEU A 70 -7.74 -14.47 5.01
N LYS A 71 -8.09 -15.55 5.71
CA LYS A 71 -9.35 -16.29 5.55
C LYS A 71 -10.60 -15.42 5.65
N THR A 72 -10.55 -14.35 6.45
CA THR A 72 -11.67 -13.46 6.74
C THR A 72 -11.87 -12.36 5.71
N ASP A 73 -10.84 -12.07 4.90
CA ASP A 73 -10.71 -10.76 4.26
C ASP A 73 -10.40 -10.82 2.77
N GLU A 74 -10.35 -12.03 2.20
CA GLU A 74 -9.94 -12.27 0.80
C GLU A 74 -8.68 -11.48 0.41
N ALA A 75 -7.72 -11.42 1.33
CA ALA A 75 -6.53 -10.60 1.20
C ALA A 75 -5.28 -11.46 1.29
N LEU A 76 -4.25 -11.07 0.56
CA LEU A 76 -2.94 -11.72 0.59
C LEU A 76 -2.03 -10.99 1.57
N TYR A 77 -1.53 -11.71 2.57
CA TYR A 77 -0.46 -11.23 3.44
C TYR A 77 0.89 -11.78 2.96
N TYR A 78 1.92 -10.93 2.98
CA TYR A 78 3.30 -11.36 2.80
C TYR A 78 4.26 -10.45 3.58
N GLU A 79 5.43 -11.00 3.93
CA GLU A 79 6.48 -10.28 4.65
C GLU A 79 7.88 -10.73 4.22
N GLY A 80 8.86 -9.88 4.49
CA GLY A 80 10.26 -10.13 4.22
C GLY A 80 11.18 -9.51 5.25
N ARG A 81 12.41 -10.03 5.30
CA ARG A 81 13.52 -9.49 6.09
C ARG A 81 14.68 -9.12 5.18
N SER A 82 15.36 -8.03 5.52
CA SER A 82 16.62 -7.63 4.88
C SER A 82 17.68 -8.73 5.09
N GLY A 83 18.53 -8.96 4.10
CA GLY A 83 19.68 -9.86 4.20
C GLY A 83 20.88 -9.23 4.91
N SER A 84 20.88 -7.91 5.12
CA SER A 84 22.01 -7.14 5.65
C SER A 84 21.71 -6.40 6.96
N SER A 85 20.47 -6.47 7.46
CA SER A 85 20.04 -5.81 8.69
C SER A 85 18.87 -6.54 9.35
N LEU A 86 18.46 -6.10 10.54
CA LEU A 86 17.25 -6.60 11.21
C LEU A 86 15.96 -5.88 10.75
N ASP A 87 16.05 -5.07 9.70
CA ASP A 87 14.91 -4.40 9.11
C ASP A 87 13.99 -5.39 8.39
N ALA A 88 12.71 -5.08 8.36
CA ALA A 88 11.70 -5.95 7.79
C ALA A 88 10.54 -5.16 7.20
N SER A 89 9.83 -5.78 6.27
CA SER A 89 8.62 -5.21 5.66
C SER A 89 7.50 -6.23 5.62
N SER A 90 6.26 -5.76 5.64
CA SER A 90 5.07 -6.59 5.40
C SER A 90 4.02 -5.82 4.62
N ALA A 91 3.19 -6.54 3.88
CA ALA A 91 2.05 -5.97 3.19
C ALA A 91 0.85 -6.91 3.15
N ILE A 92 -0.32 -6.28 3.02
CA ILE A 92 -1.61 -6.92 2.83
C ILE A 92 -2.22 -6.31 1.57
N VAL A 93 -2.62 -7.16 0.64
CA VAL A 93 -3.25 -6.78 -0.61
C VAL A 93 -4.65 -7.36 -0.66
N PHE A 94 -5.66 -6.52 -0.71
CA PHE A 94 -7.05 -6.92 -0.88
C PHE A 94 -7.40 -6.97 -2.37
N LYS A 95 -8.34 -7.84 -2.76
CA LYS A 95 -8.86 -7.88 -4.14
C LYS A 95 -9.47 -6.55 -4.59
N ASP A 96 -10.11 -5.84 -3.66
CA ASP A 96 -10.73 -4.53 -3.89
C ASP A 96 -9.72 -3.37 -4.06
N GLY A 97 -8.41 -3.66 -3.93
CA GLY A 97 -7.34 -2.67 -4.08
C GLY A 97 -6.94 -1.97 -2.78
N ARG A 98 -7.59 -2.29 -1.64
CA ARG A 98 -7.07 -1.84 -0.35
C ARG A 98 -5.72 -2.47 -0.07
N LEU A 99 -4.83 -1.67 0.49
CA LEU A 99 -3.46 -1.99 0.81
C LEU A 99 -3.17 -1.58 2.24
N PHE A 100 -2.43 -2.43 2.93
CA PHE A 100 -1.75 -2.09 4.16
C PHE A 100 -0.30 -2.50 4.01
N ALA A 101 0.63 -1.67 4.46
CA ALA A 101 2.05 -1.97 4.43
C ALA A 101 2.73 -1.48 5.71
N ALA A 102 3.80 -2.15 6.10
CA ALA A 102 4.62 -1.73 7.21
C ALA A 102 6.11 -1.88 6.89
N ILE A 103 6.91 -0.97 7.42
CA ILE A 103 8.37 -1.02 7.41
C ILE A 103 8.85 -0.90 8.85
N TYR A 104 9.61 -1.89 9.31
CA TYR A 104 10.29 -1.85 10.58
C TYR A 104 11.76 -1.44 10.39
N TYR A 105 12.15 -0.38 11.08
CA TYR A 105 13.53 0.11 11.16
C TYR A 105 14.12 -0.32 12.51
N SER A 106 15.00 -1.32 12.47
CA SER A 106 15.60 -1.93 13.66
C SER A 106 16.47 -0.96 14.45
N THR A 107 17.22 -0.08 13.76
CA THR A 107 18.08 0.93 14.39
C THR A 107 17.31 1.90 15.28
N THR A 108 16.14 2.37 14.82
CA THR A 108 15.32 3.35 15.56
C THR A 108 14.18 2.70 16.32
N LYS A 109 13.99 1.38 16.18
CA LYS A 109 12.86 0.64 16.74
C LYS A 109 11.50 1.25 16.32
N THR A 110 11.44 1.75 15.10
CA THR A 110 10.25 2.43 14.55
C THR A 110 9.53 1.53 13.57
N LEU A 111 8.21 1.43 13.70
CA LEU A 111 7.33 0.84 12.70
C LEU A 111 6.63 1.97 11.91
N LYS A 112 6.96 2.15 10.65
CA LYS A 112 6.15 2.99 9.75
C LYS A 112 5.00 2.16 9.19
N TYR A 113 3.79 2.68 9.29
CA TYR A 113 2.56 2.03 8.84
C TYR A 113 1.83 2.85 7.78
N PHE A 114 1.44 2.18 6.71
CA PHE A 114 0.85 2.74 5.51
C PHE A 114 -0.43 1.99 5.18
N SER A 115 -1.46 2.71 4.76
CA SER A 115 -2.71 2.18 4.27
C SER A 115 -3.36 3.12 3.26
N ASN A 116 -4.00 2.62 2.21
CA ASN A 116 -4.90 3.44 1.41
C ASN A 116 -6.37 3.34 1.88
N ASP A 117 -6.61 2.65 3.00
CA ASP A 117 -7.94 2.48 3.56
C ASP A 117 -8.41 3.78 4.20
N ALA A 118 -9.63 4.21 3.82
CA ALA A 118 -10.23 5.45 4.26
C ALA A 118 -10.82 5.35 5.69
N SER A 119 -10.46 4.35 6.49
CA SER A 119 -11.08 4.11 7.79
C SER A 119 -10.63 5.07 8.90
N CYS A 120 -9.66 5.96 8.63
CA CYS A 120 -9.13 6.93 9.61
C CYS A 120 -8.77 6.33 10.98
N SER A 121 -8.55 5.01 11.00
CA SER A 121 -8.19 4.26 12.18
C SER A 121 -6.69 4.40 12.43
N GLU A 122 -6.31 4.74 13.66
CA GLU A 122 -4.94 4.62 14.14
C GLU A 122 -4.62 3.20 14.64
N GLN A 123 -5.48 2.22 14.35
CA GLN A 123 -5.21 0.84 14.71
C GLN A 123 -4.52 0.11 13.56
N LEU A 124 -3.41 -0.54 13.85
CA LEU A 124 -2.78 -1.47 12.91
C LEU A 124 -3.77 -2.58 12.52
N TYR A 125 -3.79 -2.93 11.25
CA TYR A 125 -4.49 -4.12 10.77
C TYR A 125 -4.06 -5.37 11.57
N PRO A 126 -4.95 -6.31 11.95
CA PRO A 126 -4.61 -7.45 12.81
C PRO A 126 -3.36 -8.24 12.39
N ALA A 127 -3.17 -8.56 11.11
CA ALA A 127 -1.97 -9.24 10.65
C ALA A 127 -0.69 -8.39 10.78
N ILE A 128 -0.79 -7.06 10.66
CA ILE A 128 0.33 -6.14 10.93
C ILE A 128 0.61 -6.02 12.43
N GLN A 129 -0.40 -6.19 13.31
CA GLN A 129 -0.16 -6.28 14.76
C GLN A 129 0.70 -7.50 15.10
N VAL A 130 0.42 -8.66 14.49
CA VAL A 130 1.24 -9.87 14.67
C VAL A 130 2.67 -9.63 14.17
N PHE A 131 2.83 -9.01 13.00
CA PHE A 131 4.15 -8.58 12.51
C PHE A 131 4.87 -7.66 13.52
N ALA A 132 4.15 -6.71 14.10
CA ALA A 132 4.69 -5.78 15.08
C ALA A 132 5.13 -6.48 16.38
N GLN A 133 4.34 -7.44 16.88
CA GLN A 133 4.62 -8.16 18.13
C GLN A 133 5.92 -8.98 18.12
N GLN A 134 6.38 -9.37 16.93
CA GLN A 134 7.64 -10.11 16.77
C GLN A 134 8.89 -9.22 16.94
N ARG A 135 8.71 -7.91 17.20
CA ARG A 135 9.77 -6.89 17.13
C ARG A 135 9.74 -5.98 18.36
N GLU A 136 10.90 -5.45 18.72
CA GLU A 136 11.02 -4.44 19.77
C GLU A 136 10.66 -3.06 19.21
N ILE A 137 9.39 -2.68 19.28
CA ILE A 137 8.90 -1.39 18.77
C ILE A 137 8.85 -0.37 19.91
N GLN A 138 9.43 0.80 19.67
CA GLN A 138 9.36 1.98 20.55
C GLN A 138 8.45 3.08 20.00
N ASN A 139 8.27 3.14 18.68
CA ASN A 139 7.44 4.15 18.04
C ASN A 139 6.69 3.59 16.83
N ILE A 140 5.47 4.07 16.59
CA ILE A 140 4.69 3.75 15.40
C ILE A 140 4.34 5.04 14.68
N GLU A 141 4.71 5.13 13.40
CA GLU A 141 4.42 6.26 12.53
C GLU A 141 3.29 5.90 11.56
N TYR A 142 2.13 6.53 11.72
CA TYR A 142 0.99 6.38 10.81
C TYR A 142 1.12 7.38 9.66
N VAL A 143 1.47 6.90 8.46
CA VAL A 143 1.74 7.75 7.28
C VAL A 143 0.45 8.13 6.55
N THR A 144 -0.62 7.39 6.76
CA THR A 144 -1.81 7.41 5.90
C THR A 144 -3.08 7.91 6.56
N ALA A 145 -3.07 8.01 7.90
CA ALA A 145 -4.09 8.72 8.65
C ALA A 145 -3.98 10.26 8.52
N LYS A 146 -2.92 10.81 7.91
CA LYS A 146 -2.77 12.26 7.72
C LYS A 146 -3.43 12.72 6.42
N ALA A 147 -4.55 13.42 6.58
CA ALA A 147 -5.34 14.26 5.66
C ALA A 147 -4.77 14.77 4.33
N ASP A 148 -3.46 14.94 4.20
CA ASP A 148 -2.81 15.64 3.08
C ASP A 148 -2.23 14.65 2.06
N SER A 149 -2.88 13.50 1.88
CA SER A 149 -2.56 12.61 0.79
C SER A 149 -3.18 13.13 -0.51
N THR A 150 -2.37 13.37 -1.53
CA THR A 150 -2.80 13.58 -2.92
C THR A 150 -3.52 12.37 -3.52
N LEU A 151 -3.56 11.24 -2.80
CA LEU A 151 -4.25 10.03 -3.20
C LEU A 151 -5.74 10.15 -2.83
N LYS A 152 -6.53 10.71 -3.77
CA LYS A 152 -7.99 10.58 -3.72
C LYS A 152 -8.33 9.15 -4.14
N TYR A 153 -8.78 8.31 -3.20
CA TYR A 153 -9.32 6.98 -3.53
C TYR A 153 -10.84 7.00 -3.67
N HIS A 154 -11.34 6.08 -4.49
CA HIS A 154 -12.64 6.10 -5.19
C HIS A 154 -13.91 5.80 -4.36
N LEU A 155 -13.81 5.70 -3.04
CA LEU A 155 -14.98 5.61 -2.16
C LEU A 155 -14.93 6.81 -1.24
N GLY A 156 -15.91 7.70 -1.41
CA GLY A 156 -15.98 9.01 -0.74
C GLY A 156 -15.56 8.92 0.73
N LEU A 157 -14.70 9.85 1.15
CA LEU A 157 -14.27 10.00 2.54
C LEU A 157 -15.51 9.92 3.46
N PRO A 158 -15.59 8.91 4.34
CA PRO A 158 -16.63 8.90 5.36
C PRO A 158 -16.49 10.19 6.20
N ALA A 159 -17.59 10.87 6.52
CA ALA A 159 -17.57 12.13 7.29
C ALA A 159 -16.77 12.07 8.62
N GLN A 160 -16.55 10.87 9.15
CA GLN A 160 -15.72 10.61 10.33
C GLN A 160 -14.23 10.95 10.10
N CYS A 161 -13.75 10.84 8.88
CA CYS A 161 -12.40 11.23 8.49
C CYS A 161 -12.17 12.74 8.54
N GLU A 162 -13.15 13.53 8.11
CA GLU A 162 -13.03 14.99 8.13
C GLU A 162 -12.89 15.53 9.56
N ALA A 163 -13.65 14.97 10.51
CA ALA A 163 -13.58 15.34 11.92
C ALA A 163 -12.24 14.97 12.58
N TYR A 164 -11.66 13.82 12.22
CA TYR A 164 -10.34 13.41 12.69
C TYR A 164 -9.21 14.27 12.09
N ILE A 165 -9.30 14.56 10.79
CA ILE A 165 -8.39 15.47 10.08
C ILE A 165 -8.42 16.88 10.71
N GLU A 166 -9.60 17.38 11.06
CA GLU A 166 -9.74 18.66 11.78
C GLU A 166 -9.04 18.65 13.15
N LYS A 167 -9.15 17.56 13.92
CA LYS A 167 -8.46 17.42 15.22
C LYS A 167 -6.94 17.48 15.04
N LEU A 168 -6.38 16.82 14.02
CA LEU A 168 -4.95 16.86 13.71
C LEU A 168 -4.48 18.28 13.34
N LYS A 169 -5.28 19.03 12.57
CA LYS A 169 -4.98 20.44 12.23
C LYS A 169 -5.02 21.34 13.46
N LYS A 170 -6.02 21.19 14.33
CA LYS A 170 -6.16 21.94 15.58
C LYS A 170 -5.03 21.64 16.58
N GLY A 171 -4.56 20.40 16.66
CA GLY A 171 -3.43 20.00 17.53
C GLY A 171 -2.09 20.67 17.20
N LYS A 172 -1.86 21.03 15.93
CA LYS A 172 -0.65 21.76 15.48
C LYS A 172 -0.72 23.27 15.69
N SER A 173 -1.90 23.82 16.02
CA SER A 173 -2.15 25.27 16.09
C SER A 173 -2.02 25.87 17.50
N LYS A 174 -1.70 25.07 18.53
CA LYS A 174 -1.34 25.64 19.84
C LYS A 174 0.12 26.10 19.81
N PRO A 175 0.41 27.41 19.89
CA PRO A 175 1.75 27.85 20.21
C PRO A 175 2.06 27.44 21.65
N ARG A 176 3.31 27.10 21.90
CA ARG A 176 3.86 26.96 23.25
C ARG A 176 4.01 28.33 23.89
#